data_AF-A0A9E3U656-F1
#
_entry.id   AF-A0A9E3U656-F1
#
_cell.length_a   1.000
_cell.length_b   1.000
_cell.length_c   1.000
_cell.angle_alpha   90.00
_cell.angle_beta   90.00
_cell.angle_gamma   90.00
#
_symmetry.space_group_name_H-M   'P 1'
#
loop_
_entity.id
_entity.type
_entity.pdbx_description
1 polymer ?
#
loop_
_entity_poly.entity_id
_entity_poly.type
_entity_poly.pdbx_seq_one_letter_code
_entity_poly.pdbx_strand_id
1 'polypeptide(L)'
;MLLSLVGWLGGASPPSLLMTAEGLRMQTRQGWFTVPYGHVHDVAPILGALQFRVPPPYNFVDVPATGHLIGHGLGADDREALVEQIMSASARARGLGTAKNDVTGRLDSLRRTGESPREWLARLDMAGRMLGSAASGYRGHTLDAEDLWAILEDPEAEADLRAAAARILRHSPQTEARARIDAAVAAVRDETTNRKLRIAVRDDVDGASEELAVLDAQEPLAAVMMRMQAR
;
A
#
# COMPACT_ATOMS: atom_id res chain seq x y z
N MET A 1 55.46 -9.03 0.35
CA MET A 1 55.03 -10.04 1.34
C MET A 1 54.51 -9.30 2.57
N LEU A 2 53.24 -9.56 2.91
CA LEU A 2 52.45 -9.25 4.13
C LEU A 2 51.01 -8.94 3.66
N LEU A 3 50.21 -9.98 3.41
CA LEU A 3 49.28 -10.64 4.34
C LEU A 3 48.04 -9.78 4.66
N SER A 4 46.92 -10.28 4.12
CA SER A 4 45.54 -9.86 4.25
C SER A 4 45.00 -9.93 5.69
N LEU A 5 44.04 -9.07 6.02
CA LEU A 5 42.94 -9.31 6.99
C LEU A 5 41.88 -8.22 6.75
N VAL A 6 40.84 -8.47 5.93
CA VAL A 6 39.52 -9.04 6.29
C VAL A 6 38.79 -8.23 7.37
N GLY A 7 37.74 -7.54 6.91
CA GLY A 7 36.67 -6.93 7.70
C GLY A 7 35.44 -6.77 6.83
N TRP A 8 35.03 -7.84 6.15
CA TRP A 8 33.78 -7.91 5.38
C TRP A 8 32.64 -8.14 6.38
N LEU A 9 32.08 -7.04 6.90
CA LEU A 9 30.88 -7.09 7.74
C LEU A 9 29.64 -7.16 6.84
N GLY A 10 29.12 -8.38 6.72
CA GLY A 10 27.73 -8.77 6.44
C GLY A 10 26.85 -7.80 5.67
N GLY A 11 26.96 -7.82 4.34
CA GLY A 11 25.90 -7.30 3.46
C GLY A 11 24.69 -8.21 3.55
N ALA A 12 23.55 -7.68 4.01
CA ALA A 12 22.26 -8.32 3.85
C ALA A 12 22.07 -8.61 2.36
N SER A 13 21.79 -9.87 2.01
CA SER A 13 21.41 -10.19 0.63
C SER A 13 20.20 -9.33 0.27
N PRO A 14 20.27 -8.50 -0.78
CA PRO A 14 19.15 -7.66 -1.18
C PRO A 14 17.91 -8.51 -1.47
N PRO A 15 16.69 -7.92 -1.38
CA PRO A 15 15.46 -8.66 -1.64
C PRO A 15 15.55 -9.29 -3.02
N SER A 16 15.21 -10.57 -3.13
CA SER A 16 15.24 -11.30 -4.39
C SER A 16 14.04 -10.99 -5.29
N LEU A 17 12.99 -10.36 -4.72
CA LEU A 17 11.75 -9.99 -5.39
C LEU A 17 11.25 -8.63 -4.88
N LEU A 18 10.85 -7.75 -5.79
CA LEU A 18 10.18 -6.48 -5.48
C LEU A 18 8.95 -6.32 -6.37
N MET A 19 7.80 -6.00 -5.76
CA MET A 19 6.58 -5.64 -6.47
C MET A 19 6.58 -4.13 -6.74
N THR A 20 6.41 -3.73 -7.99
CA THR A 20 6.37 -2.32 -8.40
C THR A 20 5.13 -2.07 -9.26
N ALA A 21 4.81 -0.80 -9.54
CA ALA A 21 3.71 -0.47 -10.45
C ALA A 21 3.93 -1.00 -11.89
N GLU A 22 5.18 -1.15 -12.30
CA GLU A 22 5.55 -1.61 -13.65
C GLU A 22 5.59 -3.14 -13.79
N GLY A 23 5.56 -3.87 -12.67
CA GLY A 23 5.70 -5.32 -12.65
C GLY A 23 6.54 -5.84 -11.48
N LEU A 24 7.01 -7.08 -11.61
CA LEU A 24 7.89 -7.74 -10.66
C LEU A 24 9.35 -7.50 -11.03
N ARG A 25 10.14 -6.91 -10.14
CA ARG A 25 11.60 -6.91 -10.25
C ARG A 25 12.15 -8.12 -9.51
N MET A 26 12.88 -8.96 -10.23
CA MET A 26 13.41 -10.22 -9.73
C MET A 26 14.93 -10.22 -9.84
N GLN A 27 15.60 -10.67 -8.78
CA GLN A 27 17.03 -10.91 -8.77
C GLN A 27 17.30 -12.39 -9.05
N THR A 28 17.98 -12.67 -10.15
CA THR A 28 18.49 -14.01 -10.49
C THR A 28 20.00 -14.04 -10.40
N ARG A 29 20.60 -15.21 -10.65
CA ARG A 29 22.05 -15.36 -10.83
C ARG A 29 22.63 -14.50 -11.97
N GLN A 30 21.80 -14.13 -12.95
CA GLN A 30 22.19 -13.30 -14.10
C GLN A 30 22.01 -11.80 -13.83
N GLY A 31 21.45 -11.43 -12.68
CA GLY A 31 21.19 -10.05 -12.29
C GLY A 31 19.70 -9.75 -12.14
N TRP A 32 19.41 -8.46 -12.04
CA TRP A 32 18.06 -7.93 -11.92
C TRP A 32 17.38 -7.82 -13.27
N PHE A 33 16.13 -8.22 -13.32
CA PHE A 33 15.27 -7.98 -14.48
C PHE A 33 13.81 -7.78 -14.04
N THR A 34 13.02 -7.14 -14.91
CA THR A 34 11.63 -6.77 -14.62
C THR A 34 10.70 -7.58 -15.50
N VAL A 35 9.65 -8.15 -14.91
CA VAL A 35 8.58 -8.85 -15.62
C VAL A 35 7.27 -8.12 -15.40
N PRO A 36 6.62 -7.60 -16.46
CA PRO A 36 5.29 -7.03 -16.36
C PRO A 36 4.29 -8.06 -15.81
N TYR A 37 3.35 -7.62 -14.97
CA TYR A 37 2.33 -8.53 -14.42
C TYR A 37 1.54 -9.29 -15.50
N GLY A 38 1.31 -8.67 -16.66
CA GLY A 38 0.64 -9.32 -17.79
C GLY A 38 1.40 -10.54 -18.35
N HIS A 39 2.69 -10.64 -18.07
CA HIS A 39 3.58 -11.72 -18.50
C HIS A 39 3.83 -12.76 -17.40
N VAL A 40 3.22 -12.63 -16.23
CA VAL A 40 3.29 -13.67 -15.19
C VAL A 40 2.09 -14.60 -15.40
N HIS A 41 2.36 -15.82 -15.85
CA HIS A 41 1.32 -16.79 -16.15
C HIS A 41 0.91 -17.59 -14.91
N ASP A 42 1.89 -17.96 -14.11
CA ASP A 42 1.76 -18.81 -12.94
C ASP A 42 2.89 -18.53 -11.95
N VAL A 43 2.64 -18.74 -10.66
CA VAL A 43 3.64 -18.64 -9.58
C VAL A 43 3.40 -19.79 -8.63
N ALA A 44 4.44 -20.62 -8.43
CA ALA A 44 4.37 -21.76 -7.53
C ALA A 44 5.46 -21.67 -6.46
N PRO A 45 5.13 -21.95 -5.19
CA PRO A 45 6.16 -22.15 -4.17
C PRO A 45 6.91 -23.45 -4.45
N ILE A 46 8.24 -23.39 -4.46
CA ILE A 46 9.13 -24.55 -4.51
C ILE A 46 10.05 -24.54 -3.28
N LEU A 47 10.76 -25.63 -3.01
CA LEU A 47 11.60 -25.75 -1.82
C LEU A 47 12.67 -24.63 -1.77
N GLY A 48 12.42 -23.62 -0.94
CA GLY A 48 13.33 -22.48 -0.75
C GLY A 48 13.28 -21.39 -1.83
N ALA A 49 12.30 -21.42 -2.74
CA ALA A 49 12.17 -20.42 -3.82
C ALA A 49 10.71 -20.23 -4.26
N LEU A 50 10.48 -19.19 -5.05
CA LEU A 50 9.26 -19.01 -5.85
C LEU A 50 9.63 -19.24 -7.31
N GLN A 51 8.89 -20.11 -7.98
CA GLN A 51 9.04 -20.34 -9.41
C GLN A 51 7.96 -19.57 -10.16
N PHE A 52 8.38 -18.70 -11.08
CA PHE A 52 7.51 -17.90 -11.93
C PHE A 52 7.49 -18.51 -13.34
N ARG A 53 6.31 -18.77 -13.88
CA ARG A 53 6.14 -19.09 -15.31
C ARG A 53 5.95 -17.81 -16.09
N VAL A 54 6.87 -17.55 -17.02
CA VAL A 54 6.90 -16.33 -17.84
C VAL A 54 7.04 -16.71 -19.33
N PRO A 55 6.66 -15.83 -20.28
CA PRO A 55 6.86 -16.04 -21.70
C PRO A 55 8.31 -16.39 -22.07
N PRO A 56 8.52 -16.98 -23.26
CA PRO A 56 9.84 -17.10 -23.85
C PRO A 56 10.61 -15.76 -23.84
N PRO A 57 11.95 -15.78 -23.68
CA PRO A 57 12.83 -16.95 -23.79
C PRO A 57 13.02 -17.75 -22.49
N TYR A 58 12.58 -17.23 -21.34
CA TYR A 58 12.96 -17.79 -20.04
C TYR A 58 12.10 -18.99 -19.61
N ASN A 59 10.80 -19.01 -19.95
CA ASN A 59 9.80 -20.04 -19.56
C ASN A 59 9.56 -20.16 -18.05
N PHE A 60 10.64 -20.25 -17.26
CA PHE A 60 10.63 -20.32 -15.81
C PHE A 60 11.73 -19.44 -15.21
N VAL A 61 11.41 -18.80 -14.10
CA VAL A 61 12.36 -18.01 -13.30
C VAL A 61 12.22 -18.45 -11.85
N ASP A 62 13.31 -18.94 -11.27
CA ASP A 62 13.35 -19.27 -9.86
C ASP A 62 13.95 -18.11 -9.08
N VAL A 63 13.18 -17.59 -8.13
CA VAL A 63 13.60 -16.52 -7.23
C VAL A 63 13.79 -17.12 -5.84
N PRO A 64 15.02 -17.13 -5.30
CA PRO A 64 15.26 -17.69 -3.97
C PRO A 64 14.46 -16.91 -2.93
N ALA A 65 13.74 -17.61 -2.05
CA ALA A 65 13.18 -16.97 -0.87
C ALA A 65 14.37 -16.59 0.03
N THR A 66 14.60 -15.30 0.25
CA THR A 66 15.81 -14.76 0.89
C THR A 66 16.17 -15.51 2.19
N GLY A 67 17.43 -15.93 2.32
CA GLY A 67 17.90 -16.83 3.37
C GLY A 67 18.45 -16.13 4.62
N HIS A 68 17.84 -16.42 5.76
CA HIS A 68 18.43 -17.11 6.92
C HIS A 68 19.69 -16.53 7.60
N LEU A 69 19.75 -15.23 7.90
CA LEU A 69 20.76 -14.78 8.87
C LEU A 69 20.24 -14.01 10.08
N ILE A 70 19.11 -13.29 10.05
CA ILE A 70 18.52 -12.70 11.27
C ILE A 70 17.01 -12.54 11.08
N GLY A 71 16.20 -13.40 11.71
CA GLY A 71 14.73 -13.31 11.67
C GLY A 71 14.10 -14.01 10.47
N HIS A 72 13.01 -14.71 10.73
CA HIS A 72 12.30 -15.65 9.86
C HIS A 72 12.19 -15.20 8.39
N GLY A 73 12.65 -16.06 7.46
CA GLY A 73 12.26 -15.95 6.06
C GLY A 73 10.73 -16.08 5.94
N LEU A 74 10.18 -15.60 4.82
CA LEU A 74 8.73 -15.60 4.57
C LEU A 74 8.11 -16.97 4.93
N GLY A 75 7.14 -16.98 5.83
CA GLY A 75 6.46 -18.20 6.29
C GLY A 75 5.83 -18.99 5.14
N ALA A 76 5.38 -20.21 5.39
CA ALA A 76 4.57 -20.91 4.37
C ALA A 76 3.32 -20.06 4.02
N ASP A 77 2.64 -19.55 5.06
CA ASP A 77 1.45 -18.71 4.95
C ASP A 77 1.75 -17.37 4.25
N ASP A 78 2.86 -16.71 4.59
CA ASP A 78 3.23 -15.46 3.90
C ASP A 78 3.57 -15.71 2.43
N ARG A 79 4.12 -16.88 2.09
CA ARG A 79 4.44 -17.24 0.69
C ARG A 79 3.18 -17.48 -0.09
N GLU A 80 2.21 -18.16 0.50
CA GLU A 80 0.90 -18.36 -0.10
C GLU A 80 0.21 -17.02 -0.35
N ALA A 81 0.17 -16.14 0.65
CA ALA A 81 -0.39 -14.79 0.50
C ALA A 81 0.33 -13.97 -0.58
N LEU A 82 1.66 -14.06 -0.65
CA LEU A 82 2.45 -13.39 -1.69
C LEU A 82 2.15 -13.94 -3.10
N VAL A 83 2.01 -15.27 -3.22
CA VAL A 83 1.61 -15.93 -4.47
C VAL A 83 0.22 -15.46 -4.90
N GLU A 84 -0.75 -15.46 -3.99
CA GLU A 84 -2.11 -14.97 -4.25
C GLU A 84 -2.11 -13.51 -4.71
N GLN A 85 -1.34 -12.65 -4.03
CA GLN A 85 -1.23 -11.24 -4.37
C GLN A 85 -0.65 -11.04 -5.78
N ILE A 86 0.43 -11.75 -6.11
CA ILE A 86 1.04 -11.68 -7.43
C ILE A 86 0.10 -12.23 -8.51
N MET A 87 -0.55 -13.37 -8.25
CA MET A 87 -1.48 -13.98 -9.21
C MET A 87 -2.71 -13.11 -9.44
N SER A 88 -3.22 -12.44 -8.41
CA SER A 88 -4.29 -11.44 -8.52
C SER A 88 -3.87 -10.24 -9.38
N ALA A 89 -2.70 -9.65 -9.11
CA ALA A 89 -2.15 -8.57 -9.93
C ALA A 89 -1.95 -8.98 -11.41
N SER A 90 -1.49 -10.21 -11.63
CA SER A 90 -1.26 -10.78 -12.95
C SER A 90 -2.55 -11.09 -13.69
N ALA A 91 -3.59 -11.54 -12.99
CA ALA A 91 -4.92 -11.71 -13.56
C ALA A 91 -5.51 -10.36 -13.99
N ARG A 92 -5.40 -9.32 -13.14
CA ARG A 92 -5.84 -7.95 -13.47
C ARG A 92 -5.13 -7.40 -14.70
N ALA A 93 -3.80 -7.53 -14.76
CA ALA A 93 -3.01 -7.06 -15.90
C ALA A 93 -3.34 -7.78 -17.22
N ARG A 94 -3.86 -9.00 -17.16
CA ARG A 94 -4.32 -9.78 -18.32
C ARG A 94 -5.80 -9.57 -18.66
N GLY A 95 -6.50 -8.71 -17.92
CA GLY A 95 -7.95 -8.50 -18.09
C GLY A 95 -8.83 -9.68 -17.64
N LEU A 96 -8.28 -10.60 -16.84
CA LEU A 96 -8.96 -11.79 -16.32
C LEU A 96 -9.31 -11.67 -14.83
N GLY A 97 -8.75 -10.69 -14.12
CA GLY A 97 -9.12 -10.39 -12.74
C GLY A 97 -10.45 -9.63 -12.70
N THR A 98 -11.19 -9.75 -11.58
CA THR A 98 -12.28 -8.82 -11.30
C THR A 98 -11.74 -7.40 -11.43
N ALA A 99 -12.32 -6.62 -12.35
CA ALA A 99 -12.02 -5.21 -12.43
C ALA A 99 -12.25 -4.65 -11.03
N LYS A 100 -11.20 -4.11 -10.42
CA LYS A 100 -11.35 -3.35 -9.19
C LYS A 100 -12.37 -2.27 -9.53
N ASN A 101 -13.45 -2.17 -8.76
CA ASN A 101 -14.34 -1.02 -8.90
C ASN A 101 -13.45 0.19 -8.66
N ASP A 102 -13.07 0.88 -9.73
CA ASP A 102 -12.13 1.98 -9.65
C ASP A 102 -12.91 3.21 -9.14
N VAL A 103 -13.15 3.19 -7.83
CA VAL A 103 -13.78 4.26 -7.08
C VAL A 103 -12.84 5.45 -6.90
N THR A 104 -11.54 5.29 -7.19
CA THR A 104 -10.55 6.34 -6.96
C THR A 104 -10.86 7.60 -7.75
N GLY A 105 -11.24 7.47 -9.04
CA GLY A 105 -11.61 8.62 -9.87
C GLY A 105 -12.85 9.38 -9.39
N ARG A 106 -13.79 8.71 -8.70
CA ARG A 106 -14.96 9.38 -8.08
C ARG A 106 -14.59 10.11 -6.79
N LEU A 107 -13.55 9.63 -6.11
CA LEU A 107 -13.07 10.13 -4.83
C LEU A 107 -11.84 11.05 -4.96
N ASP A 108 -11.42 11.38 -6.17
CA ASP A 108 -10.31 12.31 -6.44
C ASP A 108 -10.50 13.68 -5.78
N SER A 109 -11.76 14.12 -5.62
CA SER A 109 -12.09 15.36 -4.90
C SER A 109 -11.72 15.34 -3.41
N LEU A 110 -11.48 14.16 -2.83
CA LEU A 110 -11.04 14.00 -1.44
C LEU A 110 -9.53 14.14 -1.26
N ARG A 111 -8.77 14.07 -2.36
CA ARG A 111 -7.32 14.29 -2.31
C ARG A 111 -7.01 15.70 -1.84
N ARG A 112 -5.85 15.83 -1.23
CA ARG A 112 -5.29 17.13 -0.84
C ARG A 112 -4.67 17.80 -2.05
N THR A 113 -5.17 18.96 -2.45
CA THR A 113 -4.73 19.68 -3.67
C THR A 113 -3.99 20.98 -3.35
N GLY A 114 -2.88 20.87 -2.63
CA GLY A 114 -2.03 22.02 -2.26
C GLY A 114 -2.59 22.90 -1.13
N GLU A 115 -3.67 22.46 -0.48
CA GLU A 115 -4.23 23.08 0.72
C GLU A 115 -3.46 22.63 1.99
N SER A 116 -3.60 23.39 3.07
CA SER A 116 -3.00 23.03 4.36
C SER A 116 -3.69 21.81 4.99
N PRO A 117 -2.99 21.01 5.83
CA PRO A 117 -3.59 19.87 6.55
C PRO A 117 -4.88 20.22 7.30
N ARG A 118 -4.94 21.42 7.89
CA ARG A 118 -6.10 21.91 8.62
C ARG A 118 -7.29 22.18 7.69
N GLU A 119 -7.07 22.85 6.58
CA GLU A 119 -8.11 23.15 5.57
C GLU A 119 -8.66 21.86 4.98
N TRP A 120 -7.78 20.91 4.67
CA TRP A 120 -8.14 19.58 4.20
C TRP A 120 -9.05 18.84 5.19
N LEU A 121 -8.64 18.72 6.46
CA LEU A 121 -9.44 18.04 7.50
C LEU A 121 -10.78 18.73 7.73
N ALA A 122 -10.81 20.07 7.74
CA ALA A 122 -12.05 20.83 7.88
C ALA A 122 -13.01 20.58 6.70
N ARG A 123 -12.49 20.52 5.48
CA ARG A 123 -13.26 20.20 4.27
C ARG A 123 -13.83 18.78 4.33
N LEU A 124 -13.05 17.80 4.79
CA LEU A 124 -13.50 16.42 4.97
C LEU A 124 -14.58 16.30 6.06
N ASP A 125 -14.45 17.03 7.17
CA ASP A 125 -15.47 17.06 8.23
C ASP A 125 -16.80 17.66 7.72
N MET A 126 -16.73 18.69 6.88
CA MET A 126 -17.92 19.23 6.22
C MET A 126 -18.57 18.21 5.29
N ALA A 127 -17.77 17.49 4.48
CA ALA A 127 -18.26 16.43 3.61
C ALA A 127 -18.92 15.29 4.40
N GLY A 128 -18.33 14.86 5.51
CA GLY A 128 -18.89 13.84 6.40
C GLY A 128 -20.22 14.24 7.02
N ARG A 129 -20.34 15.50 7.49
CA ARG A 129 -21.61 16.01 8.03
C ARG A 129 -22.70 16.11 6.96
N MET A 130 -22.34 16.44 5.72
CA MET A 130 -23.28 16.44 4.60
C MET A 130 -23.74 15.03 4.21
N LEU A 131 -22.85 14.03 4.32
CA LEU A 131 -23.19 12.62 4.12
C LEU A 131 -24.14 12.09 5.21
N GLY A 132 -23.90 12.46 6.48
CA GLY A 132 -24.72 12.02 7.62
C GLY A 132 -26.07 12.73 7.75
N SER A 133 -26.27 13.87 7.09
CA SER A 133 -27.55 14.57 7.05
C SER A 133 -28.39 14.06 5.88
N ALA A 134 -29.64 13.64 6.15
CA ALA A 134 -30.58 13.05 5.18
C ALA A 134 -30.95 13.93 3.96
N ALA A 135 -30.25 15.06 3.75
CA ALA A 135 -30.40 15.98 2.63
C ALA A 135 -29.58 15.60 1.39
N SER A 136 -28.85 14.47 1.41
CA SER A 136 -28.01 13.98 0.30
C SER A 136 -28.79 13.58 -0.97
N GLY A 137 -30.12 13.67 -0.98
CA GLY A 137 -30.95 13.14 -2.06
C GLY A 137 -31.29 14.09 -3.23
N TYR A 138 -31.09 15.41 -3.13
CA TYR A 138 -31.84 16.30 -4.05
C TYR A 138 -31.06 17.23 -4.98
N ARG A 139 -29.74 17.46 -4.85
CA ARG A 139 -28.97 18.19 -5.88
C ARG A 139 -27.45 18.16 -5.59
N GLY A 140 -26.74 17.29 -6.31
CA GLY A 140 -25.30 17.43 -6.59
C GLY A 140 -24.32 17.14 -5.45
N HIS A 141 -23.93 15.86 -5.29
CA HIS A 141 -22.57 15.37 -4.95
C HIS A 141 -22.66 13.86 -4.60
N THR A 142 -22.49 12.90 -5.52
CA THR A 142 -21.24 12.22 -5.97
C THR A 142 -20.40 11.45 -4.93
N LEU A 143 -20.76 11.45 -3.65
CA LEU A 143 -20.04 10.68 -2.61
C LEU A 143 -20.93 9.59 -2.03
N ASP A 144 -20.68 8.34 -2.43
CA ASP A 144 -21.36 7.15 -1.91
C ASP A 144 -20.63 6.60 -0.68
N ALA A 145 -21.39 6.23 0.36
CA ALA A 145 -20.84 5.57 1.54
C ALA A 145 -20.21 4.21 1.20
N GLU A 146 -20.75 3.49 0.22
CA GLU A 146 -20.19 2.21 -0.21
C GLU A 146 -18.82 2.37 -0.87
N ASP A 147 -18.65 3.41 -1.70
CA ASP A 147 -17.36 3.73 -2.33
C ASP A 147 -16.29 4.10 -1.28
N LEU A 148 -16.69 4.82 -0.22
CA LEU A 148 -15.78 5.18 0.88
C LEU A 148 -15.34 3.96 1.69
N TRP A 149 -16.25 3.02 1.96
CA TRP A 149 -15.89 1.75 2.60
C TRP A 149 -14.95 0.93 1.72
N ALA A 150 -15.23 0.85 0.42
CA ALA A 150 -14.39 0.13 -0.52
C ALA A 150 -12.95 0.68 -0.56
N ILE A 151 -12.77 2.00 -0.56
CA ILE A 151 -11.41 2.60 -0.49
C ILE A 151 -10.76 2.36 0.88
N LEU A 152 -11.49 2.52 1.98
CA LEU A 152 -10.91 2.35 3.32
C LEU A 152 -10.36 0.93 3.53
N GLU A 153 -11.11 -0.07 3.05
CA GLU A 153 -10.78 -1.50 3.19
C GLU A 153 -9.76 -1.99 2.16
N ASP A 154 -9.53 -1.23 1.09
CA ASP A 154 -8.57 -1.56 0.05
C ASP A 154 -7.12 -1.34 0.54
N PRO A 155 -6.31 -2.40 0.70
CA PRO A 155 -4.93 -2.27 1.15
C PRO A 155 -4.02 -1.59 0.12
N GLU A 156 -4.40 -1.58 -1.15
CA GLU A 156 -3.63 -0.97 -2.24
C GLU A 156 -4.02 0.49 -2.52
N ALA A 157 -5.06 1.02 -1.85
CA ALA A 157 -5.48 2.41 -2.02
C ALA A 157 -4.48 3.39 -1.39
N GLU A 158 -4.39 4.59 -1.97
CA GLU A 158 -3.52 5.66 -1.50
C GLU A 158 -3.82 6.04 -0.04
N ALA A 159 -2.77 6.19 0.77
CA ALA A 159 -2.88 6.46 2.20
C ALA A 159 -3.77 7.69 2.50
N ASP A 160 -3.61 8.77 1.74
CA ASP A 160 -4.38 10.01 1.93
C ASP A 160 -5.87 9.81 1.59
N LEU A 161 -6.19 9.02 0.57
CA LEU A 161 -7.57 8.68 0.22
C LEU A 161 -8.24 7.79 1.27
N ARG A 162 -7.50 6.82 1.82
CA ARG A 162 -7.98 5.96 2.92
C ARG A 162 -8.21 6.78 4.19
N ALA A 163 -7.30 7.69 4.50
CA ALA A 163 -7.43 8.62 5.62
C ALA A 163 -8.64 9.56 5.45
N ALA A 164 -8.85 10.09 4.23
CA ALA A 164 -10.02 10.90 3.91
C ALA A 164 -11.33 10.13 4.07
N ALA A 165 -11.39 8.90 3.56
CA ALA A 165 -12.55 8.03 3.70
C ALA A 165 -12.88 7.73 5.17
N ALA A 166 -11.88 7.39 5.98
CA ALA A 166 -12.04 7.17 7.41
C ALA A 166 -12.58 8.41 8.13
N ARG A 167 -12.05 9.61 7.80
CA ARG A 167 -12.51 10.88 8.39
C ARG A 167 -13.97 11.18 8.09
N ILE A 168 -14.40 10.95 6.85
CA ILE A 168 -15.78 11.19 6.39
C ILE A 168 -16.73 10.17 7.03
N LEU A 169 -16.38 8.88 6.98
CA LEU A 169 -17.20 7.78 7.51
C LEU A 169 -17.39 7.87 9.04
N ARG A 170 -16.52 8.58 9.76
CA ARG A 170 -16.70 8.87 11.20
C ARG A 170 -17.99 9.62 11.51
N HIS A 171 -18.49 10.43 10.56
CA HIS A 171 -19.76 11.16 10.70
C HIS A 171 -20.97 10.32 10.29
N SER A 172 -20.78 9.05 9.93
CA SER A 172 -21.86 8.12 9.61
C SER A 172 -22.77 7.92 10.84
N PRO A 173 -24.11 7.91 10.66
CA PRO A 173 -25.05 7.66 11.75
C PRO A 173 -25.05 6.19 12.24
N GLN A 174 -24.30 5.30 11.58
CA GLN A 174 -24.23 3.89 11.95
C GLN A 174 -23.34 3.68 13.18
N THR A 175 -23.92 3.13 14.25
CA THR A 175 -23.20 2.85 15.51
C THR A 175 -21.98 1.92 15.32
N GLU A 176 -22.05 1.02 14.33
CA GLU A 176 -20.98 0.06 14.01
C GLU A 176 -19.85 0.64 13.17
N ALA A 177 -20.03 1.84 12.58
CA ALA A 177 -19.04 2.45 11.69
C ALA A 177 -17.69 2.67 12.40
N ARG A 178 -17.72 3.07 13.68
CA ARG A 178 -16.49 3.30 14.46
C ARG A 178 -15.69 2.01 14.65
N ALA A 179 -16.36 0.91 15.01
CA ALA A 179 -15.71 -0.40 15.16
C ALA A 179 -15.12 -0.92 13.85
N ARG A 180 -15.83 -0.71 12.73
CA ARG A 180 -15.36 -1.11 11.39
C ARG A 180 -14.18 -0.26 10.92
N ILE A 181 -14.18 1.05 11.18
CA ILE A 181 -13.02 1.93 10.93
C ILE A 181 -11.82 1.46 11.75
N ASP A 182 -12.00 1.22 13.05
CA ASP A 182 -10.91 0.77 13.93
C ASP A 182 -10.31 -0.56 13.46
N ALA A 183 -11.14 -1.50 13.00
CA ALA A 183 -10.69 -2.76 12.42
C ALA A 183 -9.90 -2.55 11.12
N ALA A 184 -10.36 -1.67 10.23
CA ALA A 184 -9.68 -1.36 8.98
C ALA A 184 -8.31 -0.68 9.23
N VAL A 185 -8.22 0.21 10.23
CA VAL A 185 -6.96 0.84 10.65
C VAL A 185 -6.01 -0.19 11.25
N ALA A 186 -6.51 -1.10 12.08
CA ALA A 186 -5.70 -2.15 12.71
C ALA A 186 -5.12 -3.15 11.69
N ALA A 187 -5.79 -3.36 10.55
CA ALA A 187 -5.32 -4.23 9.49
C ALA A 187 -4.16 -3.64 8.65
N VAL A 188 -3.86 -2.34 8.79
CA VAL A 188 -2.80 -1.67 8.02
C VAL A 188 -1.42 -2.06 8.55
N ARG A 189 -0.64 -2.78 7.73
CA ARG A 189 0.74 -3.21 8.04
C ARG A 189 1.80 -2.12 7.86
N ASP A 190 1.56 -1.16 6.95
CA ASP A 190 2.50 -0.06 6.71
C ASP A 190 2.39 0.98 7.84
N GLU A 191 3.48 1.20 8.56
CA GLU A 191 3.50 2.08 9.75
C GLU A 191 3.16 3.54 9.41
N THR A 192 3.64 4.03 8.25
CA THR A 192 3.38 5.42 7.82
C THR A 192 1.90 5.62 7.51
N THR A 193 1.32 4.70 6.74
CA THR A 193 -0.12 4.69 6.41
C THR A 193 -0.96 4.49 7.66
N ASN A 194 -0.59 3.57 8.54
CA ASN A 194 -1.28 3.35 9.82
C ASN A 194 -1.33 4.64 10.64
N ARG A 195 -0.19 5.34 10.73
CA ARG A 195 -0.11 6.61 11.45
C ARG A 195 -0.97 7.71 10.82
N LYS A 196 -0.95 7.84 9.48
CA LYS A 196 -1.83 8.78 8.75
C LYS A 196 -3.32 8.51 9.04
N LEU A 197 -3.76 7.26 8.95
CA LEU A 197 -5.15 6.89 9.26
C LEU A 197 -5.51 7.17 10.73
N ARG A 198 -4.62 6.84 11.68
CA ARG A 198 -4.85 7.10 13.11
C ARG A 198 -4.99 8.59 13.42
N ILE A 199 -4.17 9.44 12.79
CA ILE A 199 -4.25 10.89 12.92
C ILE A 199 -5.60 11.38 12.36
N ALA A 200 -5.98 10.92 11.18
CA ALA A 200 -7.23 11.32 10.54
C ALA A 200 -8.49 10.97 11.35
N VAL A 201 -8.48 9.87 12.11
CA VAL A 201 -9.67 9.44 12.89
C VAL A 201 -9.82 10.19 14.23
N ARG A 202 -8.81 10.92 14.71
CA ARG A 202 -8.87 11.64 16.01
C ARG A 202 -9.90 12.77 16.02
N ASP A 203 -10.58 12.98 17.13
CA ASP A 203 -11.59 14.05 17.23
C ASP A 203 -11.00 15.47 17.23
N ASP A 204 -9.76 15.63 17.69
CA ASP A 204 -9.04 16.91 17.73
C ASP A 204 -8.43 17.26 16.35
N VAL A 205 -9.08 18.19 15.64
CA VAL A 205 -8.63 18.69 14.33
C VAL A 205 -7.30 19.44 14.43
N ASP A 206 -7.09 20.20 15.51
CA ASP A 206 -5.92 21.06 15.66
C ASP A 206 -4.68 20.18 15.86
N GLY A 207 -4.73 19.27 16.84
CA GLY A 207 -3.67 18.29 17.08
C GLY A 207 -3.45 17.33 15.91
N ALA A 208 -4.52 16.91 15.21
CA ALA A 208 -4.38 16.08 14.02
C ALA A 208 -3.68 16.82 12.87
N SER A 209 -3.98 18.11 12.68
CA SER A 209 -3.36 18.92 11.62
C SER A 209 -1.87 19.14 11.85
N GLU A 210 -1.46 19.39 13.09
CA GLU A 210 -0.07 19.58 13.48
C GLU A 210 0.73 18.28 13.30
N GLU A 211 0.20 17.15 13.78
CA GLU A 211 0.90 15.86 13.65
C GLU A 211 1.00 15.42 12.18
N LEU A 212 -0.03 15.68 11.36
CA LEU A 212 0.03 15.39 9.93
C LEU A 212 1.07 16.27 9.21
N ALA A 213 1.14 17.56 9.55
CA ALA A 213 2.16 18.47 9.01
C ALA A 213 3.58 18.00 9.36
N VAL A 214 3.81 17.52 10.58
CA VAL A 214 5.10 16.95 11.00
C VAL A 214 5.42 15.68 10.22
N LEU A 215 4.44 14.79 10.03
CA LEU A 215 4.62 13.54 9.29
C LEU A 215 4.93 13.79 7.81
N ASP A 216 4.22 14.73 7.18
CA ASP A 216 4.47 15.14 5.80
C ASP A 216 5.86 15.78 5.62
N ALA A 217 6.35 16.51 6.63
CA ALA A 217 7.69 17.08 6.60
C ALA A 217 8.81 16.01 6.73
N GLN A 218 8.50 14.86 7.32
CA GLN A 218 9.44 13.73 7.50
C GLN A 218 9.52 12.82 6.26
N GLU A 219 8.45 12.72 5.48
CA GLU A 219 8.34 11.90 4.26
C GLU A 219 9.41 12.24 3.18
N PRO A 220 9.67 13.53 2.82
CA PRO A 220 10.72 13.88 1.87
C PRO A 220 12.13 13.62 2.42
N LEU A 221 12.35 13.74 3.74
CA LEU A 221 13.64 13.45 4.37
C LEU A 221 13.96 11.95 4.35
N ALA A 222 12.98 11.10 4.62
CA ALA A 222 13.15 9.65 4.53
C ALA A 222 13.43 9.20 3.08
N ALA A 223 12.72 9.76 2.10
CA ALA A 223 12.93 9.47 0.68
C ALA A 223 14.31 9.94 0.17
N VAL A 224 14.80 11.09 0.65
CA VAL A 224 16.15 11.61 0.32
C VAL A 224 17.24 10.77 1.00
N MET A 225 17.07 10.39 2.27
CA MET A 225 18.04 9.53 2.97
C MET A 225 18.12 8.13 2.37
N MET A 226 16.98 7.53 1.97
CA MET A 226 16.98 6.24 1.25
C MET A 226 17.67 6.33 -0.11
N ARG A 227 17.55 7.44 -0.85
CA ARG A 227 18.26 7.65 -2.13
C ARG A 227 19.76 7.88 -1.96
N MET A 228 20.20 8.44 -0.82
CA MET A 228 21.62 8.62 -0.52
C MET A 228 22.31 7.34 -0.03
N GLN A 229 21.56 6.40 0.54
CA GLN A 229 22.07 5.07 0.93
C GLN A 229 22.12 4.07 -0.24
N ALA A 230 21.56 4.44 -1.40
CA ALA A 230 21.53 3.63 -2.61
C ALA A 230 22.65 3.99 -3.63
N ARG A 231 23.64 4.81 -3.24
CA ARG A 231 24.84 5.13 -4.01
C ARG A 231 26.08 4.55 -3.33
#